data_AF-A0A350YTZ2-F1
#
_entry.id   AF-A0A350YTZ2-F1
#
_cell.length_a   1.000
_cell.length_b   1.000
_cell.length_c   1.000
_cell.angle_alpha   90.00
_cell.angle_beta   90.00
_cell.angle_gamma   90.00
#
_symmetry.space_group_name_H-M   'P 1'
#
loop_
_entity.id
_entity.type
_entity.pdbx_description
1 polymer ?
#
loop_
_entity_poly.entity_id
_entity_poly.type
_entity_poly.pdbx_seq_one_letter_code
_entity_poly.pdbx_strand_id
1 'polypeptide(L)' 'MKEFKKHFNLAASPEDVYNALVNPVMLEIWTGEPAVMSEEPDSEFSLWDGSITGINIEFRKNEM' A
#
# COMPACT_ATOMS: atom_id res chain seq x y z
N MET A 1 10.87 2.27 -20.63
CA MET A 1 9.56 2.41 -19.94
C MET A 1 9.30 3.89 -19.74
N LYS A 2 8.04 4.34 -19.81
CA LYS A 2 7.71 5.74 -19.50
C LYS A 2 7.63 5.89 -17.99
N GLU A 3 8.35 6.85 -17.44
CA GLU A 3 8.16 7.23 -16.05
C GLU A 3 6.78 7.89 -15.89
N PHE A 4 6.03 7.44 -14.89
CA PHE A 4 4.76 8.03 -14.51
C PHE A 4 4.89 8.53 -13.08
N LYS A 5 4.69 9.84 -12.88
CA LYS A 5 4.74 10.49 -11.57
C LYS A 5 3.47 11.29 -11.35
N LYS A 6 2.82 11.09 -10.21
CA LYS A 6 1.67 11.87 -9.74
C LYS A 6 1.87 12.25 -8.28
N HIS A 7 1.42 13.45 -7.92
CA HIS A 7 1.49 13.98 -6.57
C HIS A 7 0.07 14.33 -6.11
N PHE A 8 -0.24 14.04 -4.86
CA PHE A 8 -1.54 14.28 -4.25
C PHE A 8 -1.32 14.92 -2.89
N ASN A 9 -2.17 15.89 -2.53
CA ASN A 9 -2.20 16.48 -1.19
C ASN A 9 -3.33 15.79 -0.42
N LEU A 10 -2.96 15.10 0.67
CA LEU A 10 -3.91 14.44 1.55
C LEU A 10 -3.98 15.22 2.87
N ALA A 11 -5.20 15.42 3.38
CA ALA A 11 -5.42 16.00 4.71
C ALA A 11 -5.31 14.90 5.79
N ALA A 12 -4.18 14.18 5.82
CA ALA A 12 -3.90 13.05 6.70
C ALA A 12 -2.45 13.11 7.19
N SER A 13 -2.17 12.49 8.34
CA SER A 13 -0.80 12.36 8.83
C SER A 13 -0.02 11.31 8.03
N PRO A 14 1.32 11.35 8.00
CA PRO A 14 2.10 10.34 7.27
C PRO A 14 1.95 8.94 7.88
N GLU A 15 1.67 8.85 9.18
CA GLU A 15 1.35 7.59 9.85
C GLU A 15 0.04 7.00 9.36
N ASP A 16 -1.01 7.82 9.21
CA ASP A 16 -2.30 7.36 8.68
C ASP A 16 -2.17 6.86 7.24
N VAL A 17 -1.42 7.60 6.41
CA VAL A 17 -1.17 7.23 5.01
C VAL A 17 -0.39 5.93 4.94
N TYR A 18 0.66 5.79 5.75
CA TYR A 18 1.45 4.57 5.81
C TYR A 18 0.59 3.37 6.23
N ASN A 19 -0.17 3.50 7.32
CA ASN A 19 -1.07 2.44 7.80
C ASN A 19 -2.12 2.05 6.76
N ALA A 20 -2.67 3.00 6.00
CA ALA A 20 -3.64 2.72 4.95
C ALA A 20 -3.07 1.88 3.79
N LEU A 21 -1.74 1.91 3.59
CA LEU A 21 -1.05 1.17 2.53
C LEU A 21 -0.52 -0.20 2.98
N VAL A 22 -0.16 -0.36 4.25
CA VAL A 22 0.49 -1.59 4.74
C VAL A 22 -0.40 -2.51 5.56
N ASN A 23 -1.52 -2.00 6.09
CA ASN A 23 -2.41 -2.77 6.95
C ASN A 23 -3.45 -3.53 6.10
N PRO A 24 -3.47 -4.88 6.12
CA PRO A 24 -4.42 -5.68 5.36
C PRO A 24 -5.88 -5.29 5.60
N VAL A 25 -6.25 -5.00 6.86
CA VAL A 25 -7.63 -4.63 7.23
C VAL A 25 -8.00 -3.28 6.61
N MET A 26 -7.09 -2.31 6.61
CA MET A 26 -7.34 -1.03 5.97
C MET A 26 -7.45 -1.17 4.46
N LEU A 27 -6.57 -1.96 3.85
CA LEU A 27 -6.61 -2.28 2.43
C LEU A 27 -7.98 -2.83 2.04
N GLU A 28 -8.47 -3.86 2.73
CA GLU A 28 -9.80 -4.44 2.49
C GLU A 28 -10.94 -3.43 2.62
N ILE A 29 -10.86 -2.49 3.58
CA ILE A 29 -11.90 -1.46 3.78
C ILE A 29 -12.01 -0.54 2.56
N TRP A 30 -10.89 -0.08 1.99
CA TRP A 30 -10.94 0.89 0.89
C TRP A 30 -10.93 0.25 -0.50
N THR A 31 -10.44 -0.99 -0.64
CA THR A 31 -10.58 -1.78 -1.88
C THR A 31 -11.97 -2.41 -1.99
N GLY A 32 -12.61 -2.73 -0.85
CA GLY A 32 -13.87 -3.47 -0.79
C GLY A 32 -13.72 -4.97 -1.03
N GLU A 33 -12.48 -5.48 -1.15
CA GLU A 33 -12.16 -6.84 -1.57
C GLU A 33 -11.00 -7.40 -0.73
N PRO A 34 -10.85 -8.74 -0.61
CA PRO A 34 -9.74 -9.35 0.12
C PRO A 34 -8.37 -8.85 -0.33
N ALA A 35 -7.48 -8.62 0.64
CA ALA A 35 -6.13 -8.14 0.40
C ALA A 35 -5.10 -8.97 1.17
N VAL A 36 -3.96 -9.24 0.52
CA VAL A 36 -2.79 -9.87 1.14
C VAL A 36 -1.70 -8.82 1.24
N MET A 37 -1.20 -8.59 2.45
CA MET A 37 -0.13 -7.63 2.72
C MET A 37 0.68 -8.04 3.95
N SER A 38 1.98 -7.73 3.94
CA SER A 38 2.91 -7.89 5.06
C SER A 38 3.86 -6.69 5.13
N GLU A 39 4.20 -6.23 6.34
CA GLU A 39 5.19 -5.16 6.59
C GLU A 39 6.63 -5.73 6.64
N GLU A 40 6.92 -6.70 5.78
CA GLU A 40 8.23 -7.35 5.68
C GLU A 40 8.81 -7.12 4.27
N PRO A 41 10.07 -6.64 4.15
CA PRO A 41 10.73 -6.56 2.85
C PRO A 41 10.73 -7.92 2.13
N ASP A 42 10.68 -7.87 0.80
CA ASP A 42 10.59 -9.02 -0.12
C ASP A 42 9.32 -9.88 0.04
N SER A 43 8.33 -9.43 0.81
CA SER A 43 7.02 -10.08 0.90
C SER A 43 6.15 -9.81 -0.32
N GLU A 44 5.29 -10.76 -0.68
CA GLU A 44 4.28 -10.58 -1.73
C GLU A 44 3.07 -9.80 -1.23
N PHE A 45 2.46 -9.01 -2.11
CA PHE A 45 1.17 -8.37 -1.87
C PHE A 45 0.18 -8.68 -3.00
N SER A 46 -1.12 -8.65 -2.65
CA SER A 46 -2.23 -8.84 -3.57
C SER A 46 -3.40 -7.94 -3.17
N LEU A 47 -3.92 -7.16 -4.12
CA LEU A 47 -5.03 -6.23 -3.94
C LEU A 47 -6.11 -6.47 -5.00
N TRP A 48 -7.37 -6.16 -4.66
CA TRP A 48 -8.55 -6.39 -5.53
C TRP A 48 -8.63 -7.83 -6.03
N ASP A 49 -8.62 -8.79 -5.09
CA ASP A 49 -8.74 -10.23 -5.37
C ASP A 49 -7.72 -10.72 -6.44
N GLY A 50 -6.47 -10.29 -6.31
CA GLY A 50 -5.39 -10.68 -7.22
C GLY A 50 -5.34 -9.93 -8.56
N SER A 51 -6.17 -8.90 -8.75
CA SER A 51 -6.10 -8.05 -9.95
C SER A 51 -4.81 -7.22 -9.99
N ILE A 52 -4.26 -6.87 -8.82
CA ILE A 52 -2.99 -6.17 -8.67
C ILE A 52 -2.13 -6.94 -7.69
N THR A 53 -0.96 -7.39 -8.14
CA THR A 53 -0.01 -8.17 -7.31
C THR A 53 1.40 -7.65 -7.48
N GLY A 54 2.26 -7.94 -6.51
CA GLY A 54 3.67 -7.55 -6.56
C GLY A 54 4.45 -7.98 -5.33
N ILE A 55 5.68 -7.45 -5.22
CA ILE A 55 6.60 -7.69 -4.10
C ILE A 55 6.94 -6.36 -3.46
N ASN A 56 6.90 -6.30 -2.13
CA ASN A 56 7.30 -5.15 -1.34
C ASN A 56 8.83 -5.08 -1.27
N ILE A 57 9.44 -4.02 -1.80
CA ILE A 57 10.90 -3.91 -1.88
C ILE A 57 11.51 -3.30 -0.60
N GLU A 58 10.92 -2.22 -0.12
CA GLU A 58 11.37 -1.53 1.09
C GLU A 58 10.19 -0.89 1.81
N PHE A 59 10.30 -0.75 3.13
CA PHE A 59 9.35 -0.02 3.96
C PHE A 59 10.06 1.10 4.70
N ARG A 60 9.52 2.32 4.59
CA ARG A 60 10.01 3.49 5.32
C ARG A 60 8.88 4.04 6.17
N LYS A 61 8.92 3.69 7.44
CA LYS A 61 7.81 3.93 8.35
C LYS A 61 7.68 5.41 8.66
N ASN A 62 6.50 5.96 8.34
CA ASN A 62 6.11 7.34 8.63
C ASN A 62 7.04 8.41 8.05
N GLU A 63 7.78 8.11 6.98
CA GLU A 63 8.53 9.11 6.22
C GLU A 63 7.59 9.89 5.28
N MET A 64 7.84 11.20 5.13
CA MET A 64 7.21 12.05 4.12
C MET A 64 8.15 12.32 2.96
#